data_AF-A0A5D2J9V9-F1
#
_entry.id   AF-A0A5D2J9V9-F1
#
_cell.length_a   1.000
_cell.length_b   1.000
_cell.length_c   1.000
_cell.angle_alpha   90.00
_cell.angle_beta   90.00
_cell.angle_gamma   90.00
#
_symmetry.space_group_name_H-M   'P 1'
#
loop_
_entity.id
_entity.type
_entity.pdbx_description
1 polymer ?
#
loop_
_entity_poly.entity_id
_entity_poly.type
_entity_poly.pdbx_seq_one_letter_code
_entity_poly.pdbx_strand_id
1 'polypeptide(L)'
;MRFVELCSIAGDLAWTGNPASVSFWTELVVDDKALLFLAVTHHCFNARQADWGFTSFLRLTELHDPKRGYLLNDACLVEVYVCTDKTLDFISHEVIVKTDWDELKAKEADCVKAVIDNQKTPTTKPVEITPPSPTQSSSHTVAIEPEESAEEDMNTFFTSLESELSSSRIVYSKEEAKEALAKINEALNTTPVNLNDSGKFSPLKQAFMILASFDGSSTTLTIDQKNELLGLDERLKELANRAAKAVQDKDQLTAKESIKRTMTCNLESSLIRYKEVETEVKQVDQILAALREEVEEAQKRKEKMLAERKGIYRSCKEMKMELDALGKELAECEATAKVGEEEEKSVEAEWGRIKDFISSIEAKI
;
A
#
# COMPACT_ATOMS: atom_id res chain seq x y z
N MET A 1 5.76 27.67 17.11
CA MET A 1 6.62 27.47 15.92
C MET A 1 5.79 26.77 14.84
N ARG A 2 5.40 27.47 13.77
CA ARG A 2 4.75 26.82 12.62
C ARG A 2 5.85 26.57 11.58
N PHE A 3 6.20 25.31 11.36
CA PHE A 3 7.13 24.85 10.30
C PHE A 3 6.74 25.33 8.88
N VAL A 4 5.55 25.91 8.74
CA VAL A 4 5.01 26.57 7.57
C VAL A 4 5.95 27.66 7.01
N GLU A 5 6.68 28.39 7.86
CA GLU A 5 7.59 29.47 7.40
C GLU A 5 8.85 28.94 6.68
N LEU A 6 9.41 27.80 7.11
CA LEU A 6 10.55 27.17 6.43
C LEU A 6 10.20 26.73 5.00
N CYS A 7 8.96 26.28 4.81
CA CYS A 7 8.46 25.85 3.52
C CYS A 7 8.13 27.02 2.59
N SER A 8 7.82 28.19 3.15
CA SER A 8 7.60 29.42 2.37
C SER A 8 8.90 29.90 1.69
N ILE A 9 10.05 29.79 2.37
CA ILE A 9 11.37 30.14 1.81
C ILE A 9 11.74 29.22 0.64
N ALA A 10 11.41 27.93 0.74
CA ALA A 10 11.63 26.98 -0.34
C ALA A 10 10.64 27.17 -1.53
N GLY A 11 9.42 27.62 -1.25
CA GLY A 11 8.44 28.02 -2.27
C GLY A 11 8.89 29.22 -3.11
N ASP A 12 9.57 30.20 -2.49
CA ASP A 12 10.13 31.37 -3.17
C ASP A 12 11.31 31.00 -4.10
N LEU A 13 12.11 30.00 -3.74
CA LEU A 13 13.20 29.47 -4.57
C LEU A 13 12.72 28.59 -5.73
N ALA A 14 11.60 27.89 -5.56
CA ALA A 14 11.00 27.03 -6.60
C ALA A 14 10.25 27.82 -7.69
N TRP A 15 10.00 29.12 -7.50
CA TRP A 15 9.24 29.95 -8.45
C TRP A 15 10.08 30.37 -9.66
N THR A 16 10.25 29.44 -10.62
CA THR A 16 10.78 29.74 -11.97
C THR A 16 9.70 29.67 -13.07
N GLY A 17 8.41 29.70 -12.71
CA GLY A 17 7.32 29.90 -13.66
C GLY A 17 6.76 28.64 -14.36
N ASN A 18 7.04 27.44 -13.84
CA ASN A 18 6.39 26.20 -14.30
C ASN A 18 5.91 25.37 -13.08
N PRO A 19 4.75 24.68 -13.16
CA PRO A 19 4.33 23.75 -12.12
C PRO A 19 5.32 22.58 -12.08
N ALA A 20 6.16 22.54 -11.05
CA ALA A 20 7.09 21.45 -10.78
C ALA A 20 6.57 20.63 -9.59
N SER A 21 6.67 19.30 -9.70
CA SER A 21 6.52 18.42 -8.54
C SER A 21 7.77 18.60 -7.68
N VAL A 22 7.60 18.87 -6.39
CA VAL A 22 8.73 19.11 -5.48
C VAL A 22 8.60 18.18 -4.29
N SER A 23 9.66 17.40 -4.06
CA SER A 23 9.80 16.54 -2.90
C SER A 23 10.68 17.25 -1.88
N PHE A 24 10.20 17.36 -0.64
CA PHE A 24 10.99 17.84 0.49
C PHE A 24 11.43 16.68 1.35
N TRP A 25 12.68 16.77 1.79
CA TRP A 25 13.24 15.94 2.82
C TRP A 25 13.63 16.88 3.95
N THR A 26 13.00 16.76 5.10
CA THR A 26 13.40 17.54 6.29
C THR A 26 14.14 16.60 7.22
N GLU A 27 15.38 16.95 7.51
CA GLU A 27 16.27 16.24 8.42
C GLU A 27 16.53 17.10 9.64
N LEU A 28 16.23 16.57 10.83
CA LEU A 28 16.62 17.20 12.08
C LEU A 28 17.92 16.54 12.56
N VAL A 29 19.04 17.21 12.35
CA VAL A 29 20.37 16.74 12.78
C VAL A 29 20.61 17.21 14.22
N VAL A 30 20.83 16.26 15.11
CA VAL A 30 21.32 16.54 16.48
C VAL A 30 22.67 15.89 16.65
N ASP A 31 23.70 16.73 16.60
CA ASP A 31 25.10 16.32 16.68
C ASP A 31 25.53 15.46 15.46
N ASP A 32 26.80 15.50 15.10
CA ASP A 32 27.38 14.98 13.83
C ASP A 32 27.16 13.45 13.58
N LYS A 33 26.41 12.76 14.45
CA LYS A 33 26.26 11.30 14.47
C LYS A 33 24.85 10.78 14.78
N ALA A 34 23.86 11.61 15.09
CA ALA A 34 22.51 11.14 15.44
C ALA A 34 21.41 11.81 14.63
N LEU A 35 21.11 11.17 13.50
CA LEU A 35 19.90 11.35 12.70
C LEU A 35 18.70 10.79 13.49
N LEU A 36 17.83 11.66 14.01
CA LEU A 36 16.73 11.19 14.86
C LEU A 36 15.32 11.43 14.31
N PHE A 37 15.13 12.25 13.27
CA PHE A 37 13.84 12.34 12.58
C PHE A 37 14.01 12.64 11.08
N LEU A 38 13.52 11.72 10.25
CA LEU A 38 13.38 11.88 8.80
C LEU A 38 11.89 11.96 8.46
N ALA A 39 11.46 13.08 7.88
CA ALA A 39 10.10 13.22 7.36
C ALA A 39 10.17 13.63 5.88
N VAL A 40 9.40 12.91 5.05
CA VAL A 40 9.35 13.12 3.60
C VAL A 40 7.96 13.56 3.23
N THR A 41 7.85 14.62 2.43
CA THR A 41 6.57 15.10 1.93
C THR A 41 6.70 15.53 0.47
N HIS A 42 5.64 15.32 -0.29
CA HIS A 42 5.59 15.60 -1.72
C HIS A 42 4.44 16.57 -1.99
N HIS A 43 4.71 17.63 -2.73
CA HIS A 43 3.70 18.64 -3.06
C HIS A 43 3.92 19.27 -4.43
N CYS A 44 2.82 19.65 -5.08
CA CYS A 44 2.84 20.42 -6.31
C CYS A 44 2.51 21.88 -6.00
N PHE A 45 3.53 22.72 -6.02
CA PHE A 45 3.35 24.15 -5.75
C PHE A 45 2.54 24.83 -6.84
N ASN A 46 1.68 25.74 -6.41
CA ASN A 46 0.94 26.62 -7.32
C ASN A 46 0.68 27.96 -6.62
N ALA A 47 0.24 28.97 -7.38
CA ALA A 47 0.01 30.31 -6.86
C ALA A 47 -1.01 30.39 -5.69
N ARG A 48 -1.81 29.33 -5.45
CA ARG A 48 -2.75 29.24 -4.33
C ARG A 48 -2.22 28.42 -3.15
N GLN A 49 -1.14 27.66 -3.35
CA GLN A 49 -0.52 26.78 -2.36
C GLN A 49 1.00 26.92 -2.52
N ALA A 50 1.49 28.07 -2.05
CA ALA A 50 2.90 28.46 -2.15
C ALA A 50 3.75 27.90 -1.01
N ASP A 51 3.12 27.38 0.04
CA ASP A 51 3.72 26.80 1.23
C ASP A 51 3.23 25.36 1.44
N TRP A 52 4.12 24.49 1.93
CA TRP A 52 3.76 23.12 2.26
C TRP A 52 4.71 22.49 3.27
N GLY A 53 4.19 21.99 4.39
CA GLY A 53 5.02 21.37 5.41
C GLY A 53 4.20 20.61 6.45
N PHE A 54 4.79 20.39 7.63
CA PHE A 54 4.13 19.69 8.73
C PHE A 54 3.50 20.68 9.70
N THR A 55 2.21 20.53 9.99
CA THR A 55 1.52 21.32 11.03
C THR A 55 1.95 20.94 12.44
N SER A 56 2.47 19.72 12.61
CA SER A 56 3.11 19.21 13.82
C SER A 56 4.29 18.33 13.43
N PHE A 57 5.51 18.87 13.55
CA PHE A 57 6.75 18.17 13.18
C PHE A 57 7.40 17.49 14.40
N LEU A 58 7.65 18.25 15.46
CA LEU A 58 8.21 17.77 16.73
C LEU A 58 7.40 18.37 17.88
N ARG A 59 7.11 17.58 18.92
CA ARG A 59 6.41 18.11 20.10
C ARG A 59 7.29 19.13 20.82
N LEU A 60 6.70 20.23 21.27
CA LEU A 60 7.45 21.28 21.98
C LEU A 60 8.09 20.76 23.27
N THR A 61 7.43 19.84 23.97
CA THR A 61 7.98 19.18 25.16
C THR A 61 9.18 18.28 24.86
N GLU A 62 9.27 17.78 23.62
CA GLU A 62 10.33 16.89 23.17
C GLU A 62 11.54 17.68 22.66
N LEU A 63 11.29 18.79 21.96
CA LEU A 63 12.33 19.74 21.53
C LEU A 63 13.09 20.32 22.73
N HIS A 64 12.38 20.65 23.83
CA HIS A 64 12.97 21.22 25.03
C HIS A 64 13.51 20.20 26.03
N ASP A 65 13.53 18.90 25.72
CA ASP A 65 14.10 17.90 26.62
C ASP A 65 15.65 17.99 26.57
N PRO A 66 16.32 18.48 27.64
CA PRO A 66 17.77 18.64 27.64
C PRO A 66 18.52 17.30 27.53
N LYS A 67 17.84 16.16 27.77
CA LYS A 67 18.44 14.84 27.60
C LYS A 67 18.56 14.41 26.14
N ARG A 68 17.84 15.07 25.23
CA ARG A 68 17.77 14.70 23.81
C ARG A 68 18.72 15.51 22.92
N GLY A 69 19.14 16.68 23.37
CA GLY A 69 20.16 17.48 22.69
C GLY A 69 19.69 18.29 21.49
N TYR A 70 18.38 18.38 21.20
CA TYR A 70 17.87 19.13 20.04
C TYR A 70 18.17 20.64 20.07
N LEU A 71 18.37 21.20 21.26
CA LEU A 71 18.67 22.61 21.47
C LEU A 71 20.08 22.76 22.04
N LEU A 72 20.87 23.60 21.40
CA LEU A 72 22.13 24.12 21.93
C LEU A 72 22.02 25.65 21.97
N ASN A 73 22.07 26.24 23.17
CA ASN A 73 21.90 27.69 23.38
C ASN A 73 20.58 28.24 22.80
N ASP A 74 19.46 27.57 23.06
CA ASP A 74 18.13 27.90 22.53
C ASP A 74 18.05 27.93 20.99
N ALA A 75 19.02 27.34 20.30
CA ALA A 75 19.03 27.17 18.85
C ALA A 75 18.98 25.67 18.48
N CYS A 76 18.25 25.35 17.40
CA CYS A 76 18.26 24.02 16.79
C CYS A 76 18.62 24.13 15.31
N LEU A 77 19.39 23.16 14.80
CA LEU A 77 19.69 23.04 13.38
C LEU A 77 18.59 22.23 12.69
N VAL A 78 18.04 22.76 11.61
CA VAL A 78 17.07 22.05 10.75
C VAL A 78 17.61 22.06 9.34
N GLU A 79 17.81 20.88 8.75
CA GLU A 79 18.26 20.74 7.37
C GLU A 79 17.09 20.35 6.48
N VAL A 80 17.01 20.96 5.29
CA VAL A 80 15.95 20.69 4.32
C VAL A 80 16.58 20.43 2.96
N TYR A 81 16.31 19.26 2.41
CA TYR A 81 16.66 18.88 1.05
C TYR A 81 15.45 19.08 0.16
N VAL A 82 15.67 19.66 -1.01
CA VAL A 82 14.62 19.91 -1.98
C VAL A 82 15.00 19.20 -3.27
N CYS A 83 14.14 18.29 -3.72
CA CYS A 83 14.26 17.64 -5.01
C CYS A 83 13.14 18.14 -5.91
N THR A 84 13.50 18.77 -7.03
CA THR A 84 12.55 19.07 -8.10
C THR A 84 12.74 18.04 -9.21
N ASP A 85 11.75 17.87 -10.09
CA ASP A 85 11.80 16.93 -11.23
C ASP A 85 13.01 17.12 -12.18
N LYS A 86 13.86 18.14 -11.95
CA LYS A 86 14.99 18.51 -12.81
C LYS A 86 16.33 18.67 -12.08
N THR A 87 16.38 18.86 -10.75
CA THR A 87 17.63 19.00 -9.96
C THR A 87 17.42 18.67 -8.47
N LEU A 88 18.47 18.13 -7.83
CA LEU A 88 18.57 18.02 -6.37
C LEU A 88 19.41 19.20 -5.86
N ASP A 89 18.79 20.13 -5.15
CA ASP A 89 19.47 21.30 -4.58
C ASP A 89 19.54 21.17 -3.05
N PHE A 90 20.74 21.34 -2.49
CA PHE A 90 21.01 21.26 -1.05
C PHE A 90 20.97 22.66 -0.44
N ILE A 91 20.11 22.87 0.57
CA ILE A 91 20.01 24.15 1.27
C ILE A 91 20.19 23.92 2.77
N SER A 92 21.37 24.25 3.29
CA SER A 92 21.60 24.40 4.74
C SER A 92 21.33 25.84 5.14
N HIS A 93 20.34 26.09 5.98
CA HIS A 93 20.14 27.38 6.63
C HIS A 93 20.24 27.23 8.16
N GLU A 94 21.18 27.95 8.76
CA GLU A 94 21.25 28.15 10.21
C GLU A 94 20.18 29.18 10.61
N VAL A 95 19.02 28.73 11.08
CA VAL A 95 17.93 29.61 11.53
C VAL A 95 17.98 29.73 13.06
N ILE A 96 18.39 30.88 13.56
CA ILE A 96 18.33 31.21 14.99
C ILE A 96 16.89 31.62 15.33
N VAL A 97 16.12 30.72 15.92
CA VAL A 97 14.75 31.01 16.39
C VAL A 97 14.83 31.50 17.84
N LYS A 98 14.70 32.81 18.06
CA LYS A 98 14.43 33.35 19.40
C LYS A 98 12.94 33.25 19.70
N THR A 99 12.56 32.44 20.68
CA THR A 99 11.18 32.40 21.18
C THR A 99 10.96 33.47 22.24
N ASP A 100 10.32 34.58 21.87
CA ASP A 100 9.77 35.52 22.84
C ASP A 100 8.46 34.95 23.40
N TRP A 101 8.47 34.67 24.70
CA TRP A 101 7.46 33.88 25.42
C TRP A 101 6.24 34.67 25.91
N ASP A 102 6.24 36.00 25.81
CA ASP A 102 5.29 36.81 26.61
C ASP A 102 3.90 37.07 25.96
N GLU A 103 3.63 36.64 24.73
CA GLU A 103 2.33 36.88 24.08
C GLU A 103 1.34 35.69 24.05
N LEU A 104 1.72 34.50 24.51
CA LEU A 104 0.85 33.31 24.40
C LEU A 104 -0.02 33.01 25.63
N LYS A 105 0.18 33.72 26.75
CA LYS A 105 -0.59 33.49 27.99
C LYS A 105 -2.03 34.06 27.96
N ALA A 106 -2.39 34.85 26.95
CA ALA A 106 -3.69 35.52 26.91
C ALA A 106 -4.80 34.76 26.13
N LYS A 107 -4.50 33.64 25.46
CA LYS A 107 -5.49 32.95 24.59
C LYS A 107 -5.89 31.54 25.02
N GLU A 108 -5.30 30.98 26.07
CA GLU A 108 -5.68 29.64 26.60
C GLU A 108 -6.71 29.69 27.74
N ALA A 109 -7.13 30.88 28.18
CA ALA A 109 -8.15 31.01 29.24
C ALA A 109 -9.60 31.02 28.73
N ASP A 110 -9.85 31.06 27.41
CA ASP A 110 -11.18 31.32 26.86
C ASP A 110 -11.85 30.12 26.16
N CYS A 111 -11.23 28.94 26.17
CA CYS A 111 -11.77 27.74 25.51
C CYS A 111 -12.26 26.62 26.45
N VAL A 112 -12.31 26.84 27.77
CA VAL A 112 -12.87 25.86 28.73
C VAL A 112 -14.23 26.34 29.23
N LYS A 113 -15.22 26.43 28.33
CA LYS A 113 -16.64 26.45 28.72
C LYS A 113 -17.61 26.09 27.58
N ALA A 114 -17.59 24.84 27.11
CA ALA A 114 -18.64 24.17 26.31
C ALA A 114 -18.06 22.78 25.96
N VAL A 115 -18.64 21.60 26.18
CA VAL A 115 -20.01 21.14 26.35
C VAL A 115 -19.93 19.82 27.14
N ILE A 116 -20.71 19.71 28.20
CA ILE A 116 -21.10 18.46 28.86
C ILE A 116 -22.50 18.11 28.35
N ASP A 117 -22.82 16.81 28.35
CA ASP A 117 -24.11 16.15 28.07
C ASP A 117 -24.35 15.61 26.65
N ASN A 118 -24.33 14.28 26.49
CA ASN A 118 -25.58 13.51 26.52
C ASN A 118 -25.38 11.97 26.48
N GLN A 119 -26.22 11.30 27.27
CA GLN A 119 -26.47 9.84 27.45
C GLN A 119 -27.15 9.23 26.17
N LYS A 120 -27.48 7.93 25.97
CA LYS A 120 -27.92 6.80 26.82
C LYS A 120 -28.18 5.52 25.95
N THR A 121 -28.12 4.33 26.57
CA THR A 121 -28.58 2.99 26.10
C THR A 121 -30.09 2.73 26.36
N PRO A 122 -30.73 1.67 25.79
CA PRO A 122 -31.18 0.52 26.61
C PRO A 122 -31.33 -0.87 25.92
N THR A 123 -31.59 -1.90 26.75
CA THR A 123 -31.65 -3.39 26.57
C THR A 123 -33.11 -3.94 26.56
N THR A 124 -33.38 -5.22 26.17
CA THR A 124 -34.13 -6.32 26.90
C THR A 124 -34.61 -7.49 25.98
N LYS A 125 -34.80 -8.73 26.55
CA LYS A 125 -34.93 -10.10 25.94
C LYS A 125 -36.38 -10.75 25.94
N PRO A 126 -36.65 -12.11 25.96
CA PRO A 126 -37.47 -12.88 24.98
C PRO A 126 -38.65 -13.73 25.58
N VAL A 127 -39.39 -14.54 24.79
CA VAL A 127 -40.40 -15.54 25.28
C VAL A 127 -40.49 -16.81 24.41
N GLU A 128 -40.72 -17.96 25.05
CA GLU A 128 -40.83 -19.38 24.62
C GLU A 128 -42.30 -19.89 24.68
N ILE A 129 -42.64 -21.07 24.10
CA ILE A 129 -43.49 -22.19 24.65
C ILE A 129 -43.78 -23.29 23.57
N THR A 130 -43.90 -24.53 24.07
CA THR A 130 -43.88 -25.91 23.49
C THR A 130 -45.30 -26.56 23.25
N PRO A 131 -45.49 -27.89 22.94
CA PRO A 131 -46.55 -28.46 22.06
C PRO A 131 -47.57 -29.40 22.80
N PRO A 132 -48.39 -30.27 22.13
CA PRO A 132 -48.10 -31.73 22.08
C PRO A 132 -48.72 -32.59 20.92
N SER A 133 -48.36 -33.89 20.87
CA SER A 133 -48.87 -35.04 20.06
C SER A 133 -49.93 -35.89 20.83
N PRO A 134 -50.24 -37.19 20.54
CA PRO A 134 -50.64 -37.96 19.32
C PRO A 134 -51.93 -38.83 19.55
N THR A 135 -52.36 -39.68 18.59
CA THR A 135 -52.50 -41.18 18.72
C THR A 135 -53.43 -41.82 17.67
N GLN A 136 -53.07 -43.07 17.34
CA GLN A 136 -53.48 -44.04 16.31
C GLN A 136 -54.92 -44.59 16.38
N SER A 137 -55.36 -45.26 15.30
CA SER A 137 -56.27 -46.42 15.39
C SER A 137 -56.10 -47.37 14.19
N SER A 138 -56.10 -48.67 14.49
CA SER A 138 -55.87 -49.84 13.66
C SER A 138 -57.18 -50.63 13.54
N SER A 139 -57.41 -51.35 12.43
CA SER A 139 -58.36 -52.46 12.39
C SER A 139 -57.97 -53.51 11.35
N HIS A 140 -58.14 -54.76 11.77
CA HIS A 140 -57.69 -56.01 11.18
C HIS A 140 -58.64 -56.57 10.10
N THR A 141 -57.99 -57.34 9.23
CA THR A 141 -58.46 -58.23 8.17
C THR A 141 -59.25 -59.44 8.67
N VAL A 142 -60.21 -59.94 7.88
CA VAL A 142 -60.59 -61.38 7.87
C VAL A 142 -60.76 -61.81 6.41
N ALA A 143 -60.03 -62.86 6.04
CA ALA A 143 -60.08 -63.55 4.75
C ALA A 143 -61.06 -64.72 4.82
N ILE A 144 -61.80 -64.93 3.73
CA ILE A 144 -62.56 -66.16 3.45
C ILE A 144 -62.14 -66.58 2.03
N GLU A 145 -61.57 -67.77 1.90
CA GLU A 145 -61.34 -68.43 0.61
C GLU A 145 -62.68 -68.83 -0.03
N PRO A 146 -62.84 -68.72 -1.37
CA PRO A 146 -63.97 -69.31 -2.07
C PRO A 146 -63.61 -70.62 -2.79
N GLU A 147 -64.55 -71.55 -2.72
CA GLU A 147 -64.65 -72.81 -3.47
C GLU A 147 -64.71 -72.61 -5.01
N GLU A 148 -64.29 -73.64 -5.75
CA GLU A 148 -64.34 -73.77 -7.22
C GLU A 148 -65.75 -73.53 -7.80
N SER A 149 -65.85 -72.59 -8.74
CA SER A 149 -67.05 -72.32 -9.56
C SER A 149 -66.80 -72.70 -11.03
N ALA A 150 -67.88 -73.03 -11.75
CA ALA A 150 -67.87 -73.65 -13.08
C ALA A 150 -67.23 -72.78 -14.19
N GLU A 151 -66.68 -73.41 -15.23
CA GLU A 151 -66.01 -72.77 -16.39
C GLU A 151 -66.85 -71.68 -17.09
N GLU A 152 -68.19 -71.75 -17.06
CA GLU A 152 -69.10 -70.73 -17.61
C GLU A 152 -69.10 -69.42 -16.81
N ASP A 153 -68.92 -69.47 -15.48
CA ASP A 153 -68.80 -68.27 -14.63
C ASP A 153 -67.45 -67.59 -14.85
N MET A 154 -66.37 -68.36 -15.07
CA MET A 154 -65.07 -67.81 -15.47
C MET A 154 -65.15 -67.11 -16.83
N ASN A 155 -65.73 -67.75 -17.84
CA ASN A 155 -65.86 -67.10 -19.16
C ASN A 155 -66.77 -65.87 -19.12
N THR A 156 -67.85 -65.88 -18.33
CA THR A 156 -68.73 -64.71 -18.16
C THR A 156 -68.04 -63.58 -17.40
N PHE A 157 -67.26 -63.92 -16.37
CA PHE A 157 -66.41 -62.97 -15.65
C PHE A 157 -65.36 -62.37 -16.58
N PHE A 158 -64.60 -63.18 -17.33
CA PHE A 158 -63.61 -62.67 -18.28
C PHE A 158 -64.23 -61.91 -19.47
N THR A 159 -65.44 -62.28 -19.93
CA THR A 159 -66.15 -61.54 -20.99
C THR A 159 -66.72 -60.21 -20.46
N SER A 160 -67.25 -60.19 -19.23
CA SER A 160 -67.66 -58.96 -18.54
C SER A 160 -66.45 -58.08 -18.24
N LEU A 161 -65.33 -58.67 -17.81
CA LEU A 161 -64.07 -58.01 -17.56
C LEU A 161 -63.49 -57.47 -18.87
N GLU A 162 -63.54 -58.21 -19.98
CA GLU A 162 -63.13 -57.72 -21.31
C GLU A 162 -64.05 -56.59 -21.79
N SER A 163 -65.36 -56.66 -21.53
CA SER A 163 -66.32 -55.60 -21.85
C SER A 163 -66.12 -54.35 -20.99
N GLU A 164 -65.82 -54.51 -19.70
CA GLU A 164 -65.55 -53.46 -18.72
C GLU A 164 -64.16 -52.82 -18.95
N LEU A 165 -63.15 -53.64 -19.28
CA LEU A 165 -61.83 -53.19 -19.71
C LEU A 165 -61.87 -52.54 -21.11
N SER A 166 -62.76 -52.98 -22.00
CA SER A 166 -62.97 -52.35 -23.32
C SER A 166 -63.74 -51.04 -23.22
N SER A 167 -64.69 -50.91 -22.30
CA SER A 167 -65.41 -49.66 -22.03
C SER A 167 -64.59 -48.67 -21.20
N SER A 168 -63.63 -49.16 -20.40
CA SER A 168 -62.65 -48.34 -19.67
C SER A 168 -61.39 -48.00 -20.48
N ARG A 169 -61.19 -48.60 -21.68
CA ARG A 169 -60.06 -48.27 -22.54
C ARG A 169 -60.25 -46.82 -23.04
N ILE A 170 -59.40 -45.91 -22.57
CA ILE A 170 -59.42 -44.50 -23.00
C ILE A 170 -59.21 -44.48 -24.53
N VAL A 171 -60.27 -44.18 -25.28
CA VAL A 171 -60.20 -44.07 -26.73
C VAL A 171 -59.80 -42.65 -27.08
N TYR A 172 -58.53 -42.44 -27.40
CA TYR A 172 -58.04 -41.17 -27.91
C TYR A 172 -58.48 -40.95 -29.35
N SER A 173 -58.92 -39.74 -29.66
CA SER A 173 -59.30 -39.32 -31.01
C SER A 173 -58.07 -39.23 -31.92
N LYS A 174 -58.32 -39.31 -33.23
CA LYS A 174 -57.28 -39.15 -34.25
C LYS A 174 -56.61 -37.77 -34.18
N GLU A 175 -57.35 -36.75 -33.77
CA GLU A 175 -56.88 -35.38 -33.59
C GLU A 175 -55.94 -35.25 -32.38
N GLU A 176 -56.27 -35.88 -31.24
CA GLU A 176 -55.39 -35.93 -30.06
C GLU A 176 -54.07 -36.67 -30.34
N ALA A 177 -54.12 -37.76 -31.12
CA ALA A 177 -52.92 -38.47 -31.55
C ALA A 177 -52.02 -37.63 -32.48
N LYS A 178 -52.61 -36.86 -33.40
CA LYS A 178 -51.85 -35.92 -34.25
C LYS A 178 -51.21 -34.81 -33.43
N GLU A 179 -51.92 -34.27 -32.44
CA GLU A 179 -51.40 -33.24 -31.54
C GLU A 179 -50.25 -33.77 -30.67
N ALA A 180 -50.39 -34.98 -30.13
CA ALA A 180 -49.34 -35.68 -29.40
C ALA A 180 -48.08 -35.90 -30.26
N LEU A 181 -48.26 -36.33 -31.52
CA LEU A 181 -47.17 -36.48 -32.48
C LEU A 181 -46.47 -35.14 -32.80
N ALA A 182 -47.23 -34.06 -32.94
CA ALA A 182 -46.68 -32.73 -33.16
C ALA A 182 -45.82 -32.27 -31.98
N LYS A 183 -46.28 -32.49 -30.74
CA LYS A 183 -45.52 -32.19 -29.50
C LYS A 183 -44.20 -32.97 -29.40
N ILE A 184 -44.20 -34.24 -29.78
CA ILE A 184 -42.97 -35.05 -29.80
C ILE A 184 -42.01 -34.55 -30.88
N ASN A 185 -42.50 -34.26 -32.08
CA ASN A 185 -41.66 -33.71 -33.15
C ASN A 185 -41.09 -32.33 -32.80
N GLU A 186 -41.86 -31.47 -32.14
CA GLU A 186 -41.38 -30.19 -31.63
C GLU A 186 -40.23 -30.41 -30.63
N ALA A 187 -40.40 -31.32 -29.67
CA ALA A 187 -39.35 -31.66 -28.70
C ALA A 187 -38.09 -32.20 -29.38
N LEU A 188 -38.22 -33.09 -30.38
CA LEU A 188 -37.09 -33.64 -31.13
C LEU A 188 -36.36 -32.60 -31.99
N ASN A 189 -37.06 -31.55 -32.44
CA ASN A 189 -36.47 -30.45 -33.19
C ASN A 189 -35.78 -29.40 -32.29
N THR A 190 -35.96 -29.46 -30.97
CA THR A 190 -35.24 -28.61 -30.03
C THR A 190 -33.90 -29.22 -29.63
N THR A 191 -32.93 -28.37 -29.28
CA THR A 191 -31.64 -28.86 -28.76
C THR A 191 -31.84 -29.61 -27.45
N PRO A 192 -31.19 -30.77 -27.23
CA PRO A 192 -31.40 -31.59 -26.04
C PRO A 192 -31.20 -30.86 -24.70
N VAL A 193 -30.30 -29.87 -24.64
CA VAL A 193 -30.11 -28.99 -23.48
C VAL A 193 -31.38 -28.24 -23.08
N ASN A 194 -32.15 -27.77 -24.08
CA ASN A 194 -33.36 -26.97 -23.86
C ASN A 194 -34.57 -27.83 -23.46
N LEU A 195 -34.46 -29.16 -23.49
CA LEU A 195 -35.49 -30.08 -22.98
C LEU A 195 -35.41 -30.26 -21.47
N ASN A 196 -34.26 -29.95 -20.84
CA ASN A 196 -34.06 -30.15 -19.40
C ASN A 196 -34.84 -29.16 -18.51
N ASP A 197 -35.62 -28.26 -19.09
CA ASP A 197 -36.54 -27.42 -18.33
C ASP A 197 -37.62 -28.31 -17.70
N SER A 198 -37.75 -28.27 -16.37
CA SER A 198 -38.59 -29.19 -15.57
C SER A 198 -40.07 -29.22 -15.97
N GLY A 199 -40.55 -28.27 -16.78
CA GLY A 199 -41.91 -28.21 -17.30
C GLY A 199 -42.15 -28.91 -18.66
N LYS A 200 -41.11 -29.29 -19.40
CA LYS A 200 -41.25 -29.81 -20.78
C LYS A 200 -41.44 -31.32 -20.88
N PHE A 201 -41.03 -32.08 -19.87
CA PHE A 201 -41.17 -33.54 -19.86
C PHE A 201 -42.58 -34.03 -19.52
N SER A 202 -43.34 -33.31 -18.68
CA SER A 202 -44.71 -33.74 -18.33
C SER A 202 -45.65 -33.77 -19.54
N PRO A 203 -45.69 -32.74 -20.42
CA PRO A 203 -46.48 -32.78 -21.66
C PRO A 203 -45.99 -33.85 -22.64
N LEU A 204 -44.67 -34.10 -22.68
CA LEU A 204 -44.05 -35.06 -23.57
C LEU A 204 -44.38 -36.50 -23.18
N LYS A 205 -44.31 -36.83 -21.89
CA LYS A 205 -44.74 -38.11 -21.34
C LYS A 205 -46.21 -38.40 -21.61
N GLN A 206 -47.06 -37.38 -21.51
CA GLN A 206 -48.47 -37.48 -21.85
C GLN A 206 -48.68 -37.76 -23.34
N ALA A 207 -47.92 -37.11 -24.23
CA ALA A 207 -47.96 -37.37 -25.67
C ALA A 207 -47.54 -38.81 -26.02
N PHE A 208 -46.52 -39.35 -25.36
CA PHE A 208 -46.10 -40.75 -25.54
C PHE A 208 -47.18 -41.75 -25.05
N MET A 209 -47.85 -41.47 -23.93
CA MET A 209 -48.97 -42.29 -23.47
C MET A 209 -50.16 -42.29 -24.44
N ILE A 210 -50.52 -41.12 -25.00
CA ILE A 210 -51.61 -40.99 -25.98
C ILE A 210 -51.31 -41.81 -27.23
N LEU A 211 -50.09 -41.73 -27.76
CA LEU A 211 -49.69 -42.49 -28.95
C LEU A 211 -49.59 -43.99 -28.70
N ALA A 212 -49.13 -44.43 -27.53
CA ALA A 212 -49.03 -45.85 -27.18
C ALA A 212 -50.41 -46.53 -27.03
N SER A 213 -51.44 -45.76 -26.68
CA SER A 213 -52.81 -46.25 -26.45
C SER A 213 -53.76 -46.04 -27.64
N PHE A 214 -53.29 -45.40 -28.72
CA PHE A 214 -54.08 -45.15 -29.92
C PHE A 214 -54.16 -46.40 -30.84
N ASP A 215 -55.37 -46.89 -31.11
CA ASP A 215 -55.65 -48.10 -31.91
C ASP A 215 -56.38 -47.77 -33.23
N GLY A 216 -55.83 -46.85 -34.03
CA GLY A 216 -56.42 -46.44 -35.33
C GLY A 216 -56.32 -47.52 -36.43
N SER A 217 -57.38 -47.67 -37.22
CA SER A 217 -57.69 -48.83 -38.09
C SER A 217 -56.77 -49.16 -39.29
N SER A 218 -55.59 -48.53 -39.44
CA SER A 218 -54.78 -48.69 -40.67
C SER A 218 -53.41 -49.36 -40.47
N THR A 219 -52.85 -49.35 -39.26
CA THR A 219 -51.59 -50.02 -38.88
C THR A 219 -51.50 -50.03 -37.34
N THR A 220 -51.95 -51.11 -36.70
CA THR A 220 -51.86 -51.26 -35.24
C THR A 220 -50.40 -51.44 -34.84
N LEU A 221 -49.88 -50.58 -33.96
CA LEU A 221 -48.54 -50.75 -33.40
C LEU A 221 -48.46 -52.07 -32.62
N THR A 222 -47.39 -52.82 -32.79
CA THR A 222 -47.16 -54.04 -32.01
C THR A 222 -46.94 -53.68 -30.53
N ILE A 223 -47.16 -54.65 -29.64
CA ILE A 223 -46.93 -54.48 -28.19
C ILE A 223 -45.49 -54.01 -27.93
N ASP A 224 -44.52 -54.56 -28.67
CA ASP A 224 -43.11 -54.17 -28.57
C ASP A 224 -42.89 -52.70 -28.96
N GLN A 225 -43.51 -52.23 -30.04
CA GLN A 225 -43.42 -50.83 -30.47
C GLN A 225 -44.04 -49.86 -29.45
N LYS A 226 -45.15 -50.25 -28.81
CA LYS A 226 -45.78 -49.46 -27.74
C LYS A 226 -44.88 -49.36 -26.50
N ASN A 227 -44.23 -50.47 -26.13
CA ASN A 227 -43.26 -50.49 -25.03
C ASN A 227 -41.99 -49.69 -25.34
N GLU A 228 -41.50 -49.75 -26.58
CA GLU A 228 -40.38 -48.92 -27.03
C GLU A 228 -40.71 -47.43 -26.97
N LEU A 229 -41.93 -47.05 -27.39
CA LEU A 229 -42.41 -45.67 -27.37
C LEU A 229 -42.51 -45.12 -25.94
N LEU A 230 -43.02 -45.93 -25.00
CA LEU A 230 -43.05 -45.59 -23.57
C LEU A 230 -41.64 -45.49 -22.96
N GLY A 231 -40.71 -46.33 -23.42
CA GLY A 231 -39.30 -46.27 -23.03
C GLY A 231 -38.49 -45.14 -23.67
N LEU A 232 -39.07 -44.39 -24.61
CA LEU A 232 -38.38 -43.29 -25.30
C LEU A 232 -38.36 -42.01 -24.46
N ASP A 233 -39.40 -41.78 -23.64
CA ASP A 233 -39.50 -40.65 -22.71
C ASP A 233 -38.30 -40.60 -21.74
N GLU A 234 -38.03 -41.72 -21.05
CA GLU A 234 -36.92 -41.79 -20.09
C GLU A 234 -35.56 -41.63 -20.78
N ARG A 235 -35.41 -42.17 -22.00
CA ARG A 235 -34.18 -42.00 -22.80
C ARG A 235 -33.96 -40.54 -23.23
N LEU A 236 -35.02 -39.84 -23.64
CA LEU A 236 -34.95 -38.41 -23.98
C LEU A 236 -34.59 -37.56 -22.77
N LYS A 237 -35.13 -37.90 -21.60
CA LYS A 237 -34.78 -37.27 -20.33
C LYS A 237 -33.33 -37.49 -19.94
N GLU A 238 -32.83 -38.71 -20.10
CA GLU A 238 -31.42 -39.01 -19.86
C GLU A 238 -30.50 -38.26 -20.83
N LEU A 239 -30.87 -38.19 -22.12
CA LEU A 239 -30.13 -37.44 -23.14
C LEU A 239 -30.11 -35.93 -22.85
N ALA A 240 -31.23 -35.35 -22.42
CA ALA A 240 -31.32 -33.94 -22.05
C ALA A 240 -30.41 -33.62 -20.85
N ASN A 241 -30.42 -34.47 -19.83
CA ASN A 241 -29.53 -34.35 -18.67
C ASN A 241 -28.06 -34.48 -19.05
N ARG A 242 -27.70 -35.47 -19.88
CA ARG A 242 -26.33 -35.66 -20.38
C ARG A 242 -25.86 -34.46 -21.19
N ALA A 243 -26.72 -33.91 -22.05
CA ALA A 243 -26.42 -32.72 -22.83
C ALA A 243 -26.23 -31.48 -21.94
N ALA A 244 -27.10 -31.27 -20.95
CA ALA A 244 -27.02 -30.14 -20.03
C ALA A 244 -25.72 -30.20 -19.22
N LYS A 245 -25.39 -31.39 -18.69
CA LYS A 245 -24.12 -31.62 -18.00
C LYS A 245 -22.91 -31.36 -18.90
N ALA A 246 -22.94 -31.81 -20.15
CA ALA A 246 -21.85 -31.59 -21.10
C ALA A 246 -21.63 -30.10 -21.41
N VAL A 247 -22.71 -29.31 -21.53
CA VAL A 247 -22.61 -27.85 -21.71
C VAL A 247 -22.03 -27.19 -20.47
N GLN A 248 -22.52 -27.54 -19.27
CA GLN A 248 -21.99 -27.03 -18.00
C GLN A 248 -20.49 -27.35 -17.83
N ASP A 249 -20.08 -28.59 -18.13
CA ASP A 249 -18.68 -29.02 -18.05
C ASP A 249 -17.80 -28.23 -19.05
N LYS A 250 -18.32 -27.93 -20.26
CA LYS A 250 -17.64 -27.09 -21.25
C LYS A 250 -17.48 -25.65 -20.78
N ASP A 251 -18.54 -25.05 -20.22
CA ASP A 251 -18.50 -23.68 -19.71
C ASP A 251 -17.52 -23.57 -18.53
N GLN A 252 -17.51 -24.56 -17.64
CA GLN A 252 -16.54 -24.62 -16.55
C GLN A 252 -15.09 -24.76 -17.05
N LEU A 253 -14.86 -25.58 -18.09
CA LEU A 253 -13.55 -25.72 -18.71
C LEU A 253 -13.08 -24.39 -19.30
N THR A 254 -13.91 -23.72 -20.11
CA THR A 254 -13.57 -22.43 -20.72
C THR A 254 -13.28 -21.35 -19.67
N ALA A 255 -14.02 -21.32 -18.56
CA ALA A 255 -13.75 -20.42 -17.44
C ALA A 255 -12.38 -20.71 -16.79
N LYS A 256 -12.05 -21.98 -16.54
CA LYS A 256 -10.74 -22.39 -16.01
C LYS A 256 -9.60 -22.06 -16.95
N GLU A 257 -9.77 -22.25 -18.26
CA GLU A 257 -8.79 -21.87 -19.26
C GLU A 257 -8.56 -20.36 -19.32
N SER A 258 -9.62 -19.57 -19.17
CA SER A 258 -9.50 -18.11 -19.08
C SER A 258 -8.67 -17.69 -17.85
N ILE A 259 -8.98 -18.24 -16.68
CA ILE A 259 -8.22 -17.98 -15.44
C ILE A 259 -6.76 -18.39 -15.60
N LYS A 260 -6.49 -19.57 -16.17
CA LYS A 260 -5.13 -20.05 -16.46
C LYS A 260 -4.37 -19.06 -17.34
N ARG A 261 -4.97 -18.61 -18.44
CA ARG A 261 -4.35 -17.61 -19.34
C ARG A 261 -4.02 -16.32 -18.60
N THR A 262 -4.96 -15.79 -17.80
CA THR A 262 -4.73 -14.57 -17.00
C THR A 262 -3.58 -14.75 -16.00
N MET A 263 -3.55 -15.87 -15.26
CA MET A 263 -2.46 -16.17 -14.33
C MET A 263 -1.11 -16.28 -15.04
N THR A 264 -1.06 -16.92 -16.21
CA THR A 264 0.16 -17.02 -17.02
C THR A 264 0.66 -15.64 -17.45
N CYS A 265 -0.19 -14.77 -17.99
CA CYS A 265 0.21 -13.43 -18.40
C CYS A 265 0.70 -12.56 -17.21
N ASN A 266 0.08 -12.70 -16.04
CA ASN A 266 0.52 -12.01 -14.83
C ASN A 266 1.90 -12.48 -14.37
N LEU A 267 2.18 -13.79 -14.43
CA LEU A 267 3.48 -14.37 -14.10
C LEU A 267 4.56 -13.93 -15.09
N GLU A 268 4.27 -13.92 -16.39
CA GLU A 268 5.19 -13.43 -17.43
C GLU A 268 5.53 -11.95 -17.22
N SER A 269 4.53 -11.12 -16.97
CA SER A 269 4.72 -9.70 -16.66
C SER A 269 5.59 -9.49 -15.41
N SER A 270 5.38 -10.31 -14.37
CA SER A 270 6.17 -10.27 -13.15
C SER A 270 7.63 -10.71 -13.39
N LEU A 271 7.84 -11.72 -14.24
CA LEU A 271 9.17 -12.20 -14.60
C LEU A 271 9.97 -11.17 -15.41
N ILE A 272 9.31 -10.44 -16.32
CA ILE A 272 9.93 -9.35 -17.08
C ILE A 272 10.39 -8.25 -16.12
N ARG A 273 9.49 -7.78 -15.26
CA ARG A 273 9.80 -6.76 -14.23
C ARG A 273 10.93 -7.20 -13.29
N TYR A 274 10.94 -8.46 -12.88
CA TYR A 274 12.02 -9.00 -12.05
C TYR A 274 13.39 -8.86 -12.76
N LYS A 275 13.46 -9.21 -14.05
CA LYS A 275 14.72 -9.11 -14.82
C LYS A 275 15.16 -7.66 -15.02
N GLU A 276 14.21 -6.74 -15.24
CA GLU A 276 14.49 -5.29 -15.32
C GLU A 276 15.11 -4.79 -14.01
N VAL A 277 14.45 -5.05 -12.88
CA VAL A 277 14.94 -4.69 -11.55
C VAL A 277 16.31 -5.32 -11.26
N GLU A 278 16.55 -6.58 -11.67
CA GLU A 278 17.85 -7.23 -11.52
C GLU A 278 18.96 -6.47 -12.27
N THR A 279 18.65 -5.92 -13.46
CA THR A 279 19.62 -5.09 -14.20
C THR A 279 19.83 -3.71 -13.59
N GLU A 280 18.77 -3.08 -13.07
CA GLU A 280 18.86 -1.80 -12.36
C GLU A 280 19.71 -1.92 -11.10
N VAL A 281 19.52 -2.99 -10.32
CA VAL A 281 20.34 -3.27 -9.13
C VAL A 281 21.81 -3.40 -9.49
N LYS A 282 22.15 -4.12 -10.58
CA LYS A 282 23.54 -4.23 -11.05
C LYS A 282 24.15 -2.88 -11.43
N GLN A 283 23.36 -1.96 -11.99
CA GLN A 283 23.84 -0.60 -12.30
C GLN A 283 24.07 0.21 -11.02
N VAL A 284 23.15 0.13 -10.06
CA VAL A 284 23.31 0.80 -8.75
C VAL A 284 24.54 0.28 -8.01
N ASP A 285 24.79 -1.03 -8.02
CA ASP A 285 25.97 -1.63 -7.40
C ASP A 285 27.28 -1.09 -8.01
N GLN A 286 27.33 -0.87 -9.33
CA GLN A 286 28.47 -0.25 -9.99
C GLN A 286 28.68 1.20 -9.56
N ILE A 287 27.60 1.98 -9.45
CA ILE A 287 27.65 3.36 -8.96
C ILE A 287 28.15 3.41 -7.52
N LEU A 288 27.64 2.53 -6.65
CA LEU A 288 28.08 2.42 -5.26
C LEU A 288 29.57 2.04 -5.16
N ALA A 289 30.05 1.16 -6.03
CA ALA A 289 31.48 0.81 -6.07
C ALA A 289 32.35 2.03 -6.45
N ALA A 290 31.97 2.78 -7.49
CA ALA A 290 32.69 3.98 -7.91
C ALA A 290 32.71 5.06 -6.82
N LEU A 291 31.57 5.31 -6.17
CA LEU A 291 31.48 6.27 -5.07
C LEU A 291 32.35 5.87 -3.87
N ARG A 292 32.48 4.57 -3.58
CA ARG A 292 33.36 4.10 -2.49
C ARG A 292 34.83 4.43 -2.76
N GLU A 293 35.27 4.25 -4.00
CA GLU A 293 36.64 4.60 -4.40
C GLU A 293 36.89 6.12 -4.30
N GLU A 294 35.92 6.94 -4.74
CA GLU A 294 36.02 8.40 -4.62
C GLU A 294 36.09 8.85 -3.16
N VAL A 295 35.29 8.24 -2.27
CA VAL A 295 35.32 8.52 -0.83
C VAL A 295 36.67 8.13 -0.21
N GLU A 296 37.26 7.00 -0.61
CA GLU A 296 38.58 6.58 -0.12
C GLU A 296 39.67 7.60 -0.52
N GLU A 297 39.65 8.06 -1.78
CA GLU A 297 40.59 9.08 -2.25
C GLU A 297 40.38 10.44 -1.56
N ALA A 298 39.12 10.84 -1.31
CA ALA A 298 38.80 12.04 -0.55
C ALA A 298 39.30 11.94 0.90
N GLN A 299 39.18 10.77 1.54
CA GLN A 299 39.70 10.52 2.88
C GLN A 299 41.23 10.65 2.93
N LYS A 300 41.94 10.07 1.96
CA LYS A 300 43.39 10.20 1.85
C LYS A 300 43.84 11.65 1.68
N ARG A 301 43.12 12.45 0.88
CA ARG A 301 43.38 13.89 0.75
C ARG A 301 43.17 14.63 2.07
N LYS A 302 42.10 14.30 2.80
CA LYS A 302 41.83 14.86 4.14
C LYS A 302 42.98 14.57 5.12
N GLU A 303 43.48 13.33 5.15
CA GLU A 303 44.60 12.96 6.02
C GLU A 303 45.88 13.74 5.69
N LYS A 304 46.17 13.90 4.39
CA LYS A 304 47.31 14.71 3.92
C LYS A 304 47.20 16.17 4.40
N MET A 305 46.05 16.80 4.20
CA MET A 305 45.81 18.18 4.67
C MET A 305 45.94 18.29 6.19
N LEU A 306 45.49 17.28 6.94
CA LEU A 306 45.58 17.27 8.39
C LEU A 306 47.03 17.12 8.88
N ALA A 307 47.85 16.36 8.15
CA ALA A 307 49.29 16.29 8.39
C ALA A 307 50.00 17.62 8.09
N GLU A 308 49.68 18.26 6.95
CA GLU A 308 50.21 19.58 6.59
C GLU A 308 49.84 20.64 7.65
N ARG A 309 48.58 20.69 8.08
CA ARG A 309 48.10 21.57 9.15
C ARG A 309 48.90 21.40 10.44
N LYS A 310 49.19 20.16 10.84
CA LYS A 310 50.01 19.85 12.03
C LYS A 310 51.45 20.33 11.86
N GLY A 311 52.02 20.21 10.66
CA GLY A 311 53.34 20.73 10.32
C GLY A 311 53.41 22.25 10.46
N ILE A 312 52.44 22.97 9.85
CA ILE A 312 52.33 24.43 9.94
C ILE A 312 52.22 24.87 11.40
N TYR A 313 51.34 24.24 12.18
CA TYR A 313 51.16 24.57 13.60
C TYR A 313 52.47 24.43 14.41
N ARG A 314 53.25 23.37 14.17
CA ARG A 314 54.55 23.17 14.83
C ARG A 314 55.52 24.29 14.49
N SER A 315 55.66 24.61 13.20
CA SER A 315 56.54 25.68 12.73
C SER A 315 56.13 27.04 13.30
N CYS A 316 54.83 27.37 13.31
CA CYS A 316 54.34 28.59 13.94
C CYS A 316 54.66 28.65 15.44
N LYS A 317 54.55 27.52 16.14
CA LYS A 317 54.90 27.44 17.57
C LYS A 317 56.39 27.72 17.80
N GLU A 318 57.27 27.19 16.94
CA GLU A 318 58.71 27.43 16.98
C GLU A 318 59.04 28.91 16.74
N MET A 319 58.52 29.49 15.65
CA MET A 319 58.73 30.92 15.34
C MET A 319 58.23 31.85 16.45
N LYS A 320 57.12 31.50 17.12
CA LYS A 320 56.63 32.28 18.26
C LYS A 320 57.65 32.28 19.41
N MET A 321 58.27 31.14 19.72
CA MET A 321 59.28 31.05 20.77
C MET A 321 60.53 31.87 20.42
N GLU A 322 60.95 31.87 19.16
CA GLU A 322 62.07 32.70 18.68
C GLU A 322 61.74 34.19 18.77
N LEU A 323 60.52 34.59 18.39
CA LEU A 323 60.05 35.97 18.50
C LEU A 323 60.04 36.44 19.96
N ASP A 324 59.56 35.60 20.88
CA ASP A 324 59.55 35.89 22.31
C ASP A 324 60.99 36.00 22.88
N ALA A 325 61.96 35.24 22.35
CA ALA A 325 63.37 35.34 22.74
C ALA A 325 64.01 36.64 22.24
N LEU A 326 63.83 36.97 20.96
CA LEU A 326 64.30 38.24 20.38
C LEU A 326 63.71 39.46 21.10
N GLY A 327 62.45 39.38 21.51
CA GLY A 327 61.82 40.44 22.29
C GLY A 327 62.53 40.72 23.63
N LYS A 328 63.07 39.68 24.29
CA LYS A 328 63.86 39.83 25.51
C LYS A 328 65.24 40.43 25.23
N GLU A 329 65.93 39.93 24.21
CA GLU A 329 67.24 40.47 23.80
C GLU A 329 67.15 41.95 23.39
N LEU A 330 66.08 42.33 22.70
CA LEU A 330 65.84 43.73 22.33
C LEU A 330 65.64 44.61 23.56
N ALA A 331 64.90 44.14 24.57
CA ALA A 331 64.70 44.89 25.80
C ALA A 331 66.02 45.12 26.57
N GLU A 332 66.93 44.14 26.55
CA GLU A 332 68.28 44.26 27.12
C GLU A 332 69.16 45.24 26.33
N CYS A 333 69.14 45.16 25.00
CA CYS A 333 69.82 46.11 24.12
C CYS A 333 69.30 47.54 24.32
N GLU A 334 67.98 47.72 24.47
CA GLU A 334 67.38 49.04 24.70
C GLU A 334 67.79 49.61 26.06
N ALA A 335 67.84 48.78 27.10
CA ALA A 335 68.29 49.20 28.43
C ALA A 335 69.78 49.62 28.43
N THR A 336 70.64 48.85 27.75
CA THR A 336 72.08 49.17 27.64
C THR A 336 72.32 50.41 26.80
N ALA A 337 71.58 50.61 25.72
CA ALA A 337 71.64 51.83 24.91
C ALA A 337 71.27 53.08 25.72
N LYS A 338 70.22 53.02 26.55
CA LYS A 338 69.84 54.14 27.45
C LYS A 338 70.95 54.50 28.44
N VAL A 339 71.60 53.50 29.03
CA VAL A 339 72.75 53.74 29.93
C VAL A 339 73.92 54.36 29.14
N GLY A 340 74.18 53.88 27.93
CA GLY A 340 75.21 54.45 27.05
C GLY A 340 74.95 55.91 26.69
N GLU A 341 73.71 56.28 26.36
CA GLU A 341 73.33 57.68 26.08
C GLU A 341 73.49 58.60 27.30
N GLU A 342 73.20 58.09 28.51
CA GLU A 342 73.42 58.84 29.75
C GLU A 342 74.91 59.05 30.03
N GLU A 343 75.73 58.02 29.80
CA GLU A 343 77.18 58.10 29.95
C GLU A 343 77.82 59.02 28.90
N GLU A 344 77.37 58.97 27.64
CA GLU A 344 77.84 59.89 26.59
C GLU A 344 77.60 61.35 26.96
N LYS A 345 76.41 61.67 27.49
CA LYS A 345 76.10 63.02 28.00
C LYS A 345 77.01 63.41 29.18
N SER A 346 77.33 62.46 30.06
CA SER A 346 78.26 62.66 31.18
C SER A 346 79.67 62.98 30.67
N VAL A 347 80.20 62.17 29.74
CA VAL A 347 81.53 62.32 29.14
C VAL A 347 81.65 63.64 28.38
N GLU A 348 80.66 64.03 27.58
CA GLU A 348 80.68 65.30 26.85
C GLU A 348 80.72 66.49 27.84
N ALA A 349 79.98 66.41 28.95
CA ALA A 349 80.03 67.41 30.00
C ALA A 349 81.40 67.47 30.70
N GLU A 350 82.05 66.32 30.94
CA GLU A 350 83.42 66.25 31.47
C GLU A 350 84.43 66.87 30.51
N TRP A 351 84.35 66.50 29.24
CA TRP A 351 85.21 66.99 28.17
C TRP A 351 85.09 68.51 28.00
N GLY A 352 83.87 69.03 28.08
CA GLY A 352 83.59 70.48 28.14
C GLY A 352 84.31 71.15 29.30
N ARG A 353 84.21 70.61 30.53
CA ARG A 353 84.92 71.14 31.71
C ARG A 353 86.45 71.15 31.52
N ILE A 354 87.01 70.09 30.93
CA ILE A 354 88.45 70.00 30.65
C ILE A 354 88.86 71.07 29.64
N LYS A 355 88.09 71.25 28.57
CA LYS A 355 88.35 72.28 27.55
C LYS A 355 88.34 73.68 28.15
N ASP A 356 87.34 73.99 28.97
CA ASP A 356 87.24 75.27 29.67
C ASP A 356 88.43 75.50 30.62
N PHE A 357 88.86 74.45 31.34
CA PHE A 357 90.03 74.51 32.21
C PHE A 357 91.32 74.79 31.43
N ILE A 358 91.55 74.11 30.29
CA ILE A 358 92.72 74.37 29.44
C ILE A 358 92.69 75.79 28.88
N SER A 359 91.56 76.26 28.37
CA SER A 359 91.42 77.65 27.90
C SER A 359 91.69 78.67 29.02
N SER A 360 91.32 78.38 30.27
CA SER A 360 91.68 79.23 31.41
C SER A 360 93.19 79.24 31.72
N ILE A 361 93.93 78.17 31.45
CA ILE A 361 95.39 78.14 31.61
C ILE A 361 96.04 78.95 30.48
N GLU A 362 95.61 78.73 29.24
CA GLU A 362 96.13 79.45 28.07
C GLU A 362 95.97 80.97 28.21
N ALA A 363 94.86 81.45 28.77
CA ALA A 363 94.65 82.88 29.02
C ALA A 363 95.56 83.49 30.11
N LYS A 364 96.22 82.65 30.93
CA LYS A 364 97.13 83.08 32.01
C LYS A 364 98.61 83.00 31.63
N ILE A 365 98.94 82.38 30.50
CA ILE A 365 100.28 82.35 29.89
C ILE A 365 100.37 83.52 28.93
#